data_AF-A0A9D5LHH9-F1
#
_entry.id   AF-A0A9D5LHH9-F1
#
_cell.length_a   1.000
_cell.length_b   1.000
_cell.length_c   1.000
_cell.angle_alpha   90.00
_cell.angle_beta   90.00
_cell.angle_gamma   90.00
#
_symmetry.space_group_name_H-M   'P 1'
#
loop_
_entity.id
_entity.type
_entity.pdbx_description
1 polymer ?
#
loop_
_entity_poly.entity_id
_entity_poly.type
_entity_poly.pdbx_seq_one_letter_code
_entity_poly.pdbx_strand_id
1 'polypeptide(L)' 'MGKVTVPTAIARFPKDILPVPKPWIERNYPLVQFSEMPYGGHFTAMETPQPFAEALINFIGKIY' A
#
# COMPACT_ATOMS: atom_id res chain seq x y z
N MET A 1 19.63 7.27 -1.48
CA MET A 1 18.84 6.02 -1.57
C MET A 1 18.41 5.85 -3.02
N GLY A 2 18.68 4.69 -3.63
CA GLY A 2 18.31 4.42 -5.03
C GLY A 2 16.79 4.32 -5.20
N LYS A 3 16.31 4.53 -6.43
CA LYS A 3 14.91 4.27 -6.78
C LYS A 3 14.62 2.77 -6.68
N VAL A 4 13.41 2.42 -6.25
CA VAL A 4 12.91 1.04 -6.38
C VAL A 4 12.54 0.80 -7.84
N THR A 5 12.85 -0.38 -8.37
CA THR A 5 12.66 -0.71 -9.79
C THR A 5 11.69 -1.86 -10.03
N VAL A 6 11.15 -2.45 -8.97
CA VAL A 6 10.18 -3.56 -9.03
C VAL A 6 8.74 -3.06 -8.84
N PRO A 7 7.73 -3.79 -9.35
CA PRO A 7 6.32 -3.51 -9.09
C PRO A 7 6.04 -3.28 -7.61
N THR A 8 5.38 -2.18 -7.29
CA THR A 8 5.10 -1.77 -5.91
C THR A 8 3.61 -1.53 -5.72
N ALA A 9 3.07 -1.91 -4.57
CA ALA A 9 1.73 -1.55 -4.13
C ALA A 9 1.75 -0.88 -2.76
N ILE A 10 0.77 0.00 -2.52
CA ILE A 10 0.59 0.70 -1.26
C ILE A 10 -0.87 0.58 -0.83
N ALA A 11 -1.08 0.12 0.41
CA ALA A 11 -2.34 0.22 1.13
C ALA A 11 -2.19 1.29 2.21
N ARG A 12 -2.87 2.44 2.05
CA ARG A 12 -2.75 3.58 2.96
C ARG A 12 -3.88 3.59 3.97
N PHE A 13 -3.53 3.45 5.23
CA PHE A 13 -4.47 3.43 6.36
C PHE A 13 -4.55 4.82 7.02
N PRO A 14 -5.76 5.28 7.40
CA PRO A 14 -5.97 6.66 7.82
C PRO A 14 -5.37 7.00 9.18
N LYS A 15 -5.14 6.01 10.06
CA LYS A 15 -4.57 6.21 11.40
C LYS A 15 -3.12 5.67 11.52
N ASP A 16 -2.47 5.39 10.40
CA ASP A 16 -1.06 5.01 10.40
C ASP A 16 -0.20 6.22 10.84
N ILE A 17 0.98 5.96 11.41
CA ILE A 17 1.83 6.97 12.03
C ILE A 17 2.31 7.99 10.99
N LEU A 18 2.59 7.52 9.76
CA LEU A 18 3.14 8.34 8.68
C LEU A 18 2.49 7.98 7.34
N PRO A 19 1.27 8.49 7.06
CA PRO A 19 0.65 8.28 5.77
C PRO A 19 1.46 8.96 4.66
N VAL A 20 2.05 8.14 3.78
CA VAL A 20 2.92 8.62 2.72
C VAL A 20 2.10 9.35 1.65
N PRO A 21 2.48 10.58 1.23
CA PRO A 21 1.83 11.28 0.14
C PRO A 21 1.97 10.52 -1.19
N LYS A 22 0.85 10.32 -1.90
CA LYS A 22 0.83 9.58 -3.17
C LYS A 22 1.85 10.08 -4.21
N PRO A 23 2.06 11.41 -4.41
CA PRO A 23 3.05 11.89 -5.37
C PRO A 23 4.49 11.49 -5.04
N TRP A 24 4.81 11.29 -3.76
CA TRP A 24 6.14 10.83 -3.37
C TRP A 24 6.36 9.37 -3.78
N ILE A 25 5.32 8.55 -3.73
CA ILE A 25 5.35 7.16 -4.15
C ILE A 25 5.47 7.07 -5.66
N GLU A 26 4.62 7.77 -6.40
CA GLU A 26 4.63 7.78 -7.87
C GLU A 26 5.98 8.23 -8.45
N ARG A 27 6.71 9.11 -7.75
CA ARG A 27 8.04 9.58 -8.19
C ARG A 27 9.16 8.56 -7.98
N ASN A 28 9.04 7.68 -6.97
CA ASN A 28 10.14 6.83 -6.51
C ASN A 28 9.93 5.33 -6.70
N TYR A 29 8.70 4.92 -7.02
CA TYR A 29 8.30 3.52 -7.12
C TYR A 29 7.48 3.29 -8.41
N PRO A 30 7.67 2.15 -9.10
CA PRO A 30 6.76 1.65 -10.13
C PRO A 30 5.43 1.21 -9.50
N LEU A 31 4.57 2.19 -9.20
CA LEU A 31 3.33 1.97 -8.47
C LEU A 31 2.26 1.28 -9.35
N VAL A 32 1.93 0.04 -9.02
CA VAL A 32 0.92 -0.79 -9.70
C VAL A 32 -0.46 -0.69 -9.02
N GLN A 33 -0.47 -0.48 -7.70
CA GLN A 33 -1.70 -0.36 -6.94
C GLN A 33 -1.55 0.63 -5.80
N PHE A 34 -2.53 1.52 -5.67
CA PHE A 34 -2.69 2.40 -4.53
C PHE A 34 -4.10 2.24 -3.98
N SER A 35 -4.22 1.77 -2.74
CA SER A 35 -5.49 1.50 -2.09
C SER A 35 -5.62 2.41 -0.87
N GLU A 36 -6.71 3.18 -0.80
CA GLU A 36 -7.05 3.97 0.38
C GLU A 36 -8.01 3.17 1.25
N MET A 37 -7.60 2.92 2.49
CA MET A 37 -8.36 2.06 3.39
C MET A 37 -9.38 2.88 4.16
N PRO A 38 -10.61 2.36 4.35
CA PRO A 38 -11.67 3.11 5.02
C PRO A 38 -11.42 3.28 6.53
N TYR A 39 -10.65 2.40 7.15
CA TYR A 39 -10.29 2.41 8.57
C TYR A 39 -9.00 1.59 8.81
N GLY A 40 -8.47 1.65 10.05
CA GLY A 40 -7.23 0.98 10.47
C GLY A 40 -6.07 1.95 10.71
N GLY A 41 -5.05 1.46 11.42
CA GLY A 41 -3.89 2.24 11.87
C GLY A 41 -2.56 1.62 11.49
N HIS A 42 -1.63 1.60 12.43
CA HIS A 42 -0.24 1.20 12.19
C HIS A 42 -0.08 -0.32 12.06
N PHE A 43 -0.84 -1.09 12.85
CA PHE A 43 -0.77 -2.55 12.86
C PHE A 43 -1.81 -3.13 11.89
N THR A 44 -1.74 -2.69 10.64
CA THR A 44 -2.76 -2.90 9.58
C THR A 44 -3.22 -4.35 9.42
N ALA A 45 -2.28 -5.29 9.41
CA ALA A 45 -2.58 -6.72 9.30
C ALA A 45 -3.33 -7.29 10.52
N MET A 46 -3.17 -6.66 11.70
CA MET A 46 -3.84 -7.07 12.93
C MET A 46 -5.16 -6.31 13.15
N GLU A 47 -5.17 -5.01 12.89
CA GLU A 47 -6.34 -4.15 13.08
C GLU A 47 -7.41 -4.38 12.01
N THR A 48 -6.98 -4.70 10.78
CA THR A 48 -7.84 -4.82 9.60
C THR A 48 -7.40 -5.98 8.69
N PRO A 49 -7.45 -7.23 9.18
CA PRO A 49 -6.89 -8.38 8.47
C PRO A 49 -7.53 -8.60 7.09
N GLN A 50 -8.86 -8.52 6.97
CA GLN A 50 -9.55 -8.69 5.68
C GLN A 50 -9.17 -7.60 4.66
N PRO A 51 -9.32 -6.29 4.94
CA PRO A 51 -8.90 -5.24 4.00
C PRO A 51 -7.44 -5.34 3.59
N PHE A 52 -6.54 -5.69 4.53
CA PHE A 52 -5.13 -5.92 4.24
C PHE A 52 -4.92 -7.10 3.28
N ALA A 53 -5.53 -8.26 3.57
CA ALA A 53 -5.39 -9.47 2.77
C ALA A 53 -5.96 -9.28 1.35
N GLU A 54 -7.12 -8.63 1.22
CA GLU A 54 -7.72 -8.31 -0.08
C GLU A 54 -6.80 -7.40 -0.91
N ALA A 55 -6.24 -6.36 -0.31
CA ALA A 55 -5.31 -5.48 -0.99
C ALA A 55 -4.05 -6.23 -1.49
N LEU A 56 -3.53 -7.15 -0.67
CA LEU A 56 -2.39 -7.99 -1.03
C LEU A 56 -2.74 -8.95 -2.19
N ILE A 57 -3.84 -9.69 -2.10
CA ILE A 57 -4.28 -10.62 -3.14
C ILE A 57 -4.51 -9.89 -4.47
N ASN A 58 -5.17 -8.73 -4.43
CA ASN A 58 -5.40 -7.90 -5.61
C ASN A 58 -4.10 -7.41 -6.25
N PHE A 59 -3.07 -7.11 -5.45
CA PHE A 59 -1.76 -6.75 -5.99
C PHE A 59 -1.10 -7.95 -6.67
N ILE A 60 -1.08 -9.11 -6.01
CA ILE A 60 -0.51 -10.35 -6.57
C ILE A 60 -1.16 -10.68 -7.92
N GLY A 61 -2.48 -10.63 -8.02
CA GLY A 61 -3.20 -10.88 -9.28
C GLY A 61 -3.00 -9.81 -10.38
N LYS A 62 -2.29 -8.71 -10.11
CA LYS A 62 -1.90 -7.71 -11.13
C LYS A 62 -0.48 -7.93 -11.65
N ILE A 63 0.34 -8.71 -10.95
CA ILE A 63 1.75 -8.93 -11.29
C ILE A 63 2.05 -10.38 -11.73
N TYR A 64 1.08 -11.29 -11.59
CA TYR A 64 1.09 -12.65 -12.11
C TYR A 64 -0.18 -12.87 -12.93
#